data_AF-A0A0T2ZCE2-F1
#
_entry.id   AF-A0A0T2ZCE2-F1
#
_cell.length_a   1.000
_cell.length_b   1.000
_cell.length_c   1.000
_cell.angle_alpha   90.00
_cell.angle_beta   90.00
_cell.angle_gamma   90.00
#
_symmetry.space_group_name_H-M   'P 1'
#
loop_
_entity.id
_entity.type
_entity.pdbx_description
1 polymer ?
#
loop_
_entity_poly.entity_id
_entity_poly.type
_entity_poly.pdbx_seq_one_letter_code
_entity_poly.pdbx_strand_id
1 'polypeptide(L)'
;MKRSNTSAATNRRALTLHHNPLLNDPEVVAFLDGGPVRIFGGLGEKLIQANEPALLLEYIAVSQCSMFHLQWLNDRFETMALPEGLLEYLLEHIDRASGLTMLTVQGAALSTACCTLMQNALASPACALTALTFEDCHFVDPHVQFPLRAPTIRTLHWHENTRLPGAVSPMDQMLSALAGWDHLESTSLIMREGLLNFATITQMLTHNPKVTHLHLMCDTAPTAPGDAAYQPQQDPALLFNLLENNQIPLVKLEIYVRDARNPAFNRHFLQHLSQCLMTNTTLESLYAPGIGMSTHADLAQFNTSLNANHSLLYLAPLEPFNDKVPPPLRRNDRQRHWFTQDFVLGAAEAFVRLIELPSELGPKVGNHLASTPLERIYCGALMALVCKSTHQGAVKLRSTGLREALLIYIRTNDRDHCLELLHALVRNKVDLLPEDKRVVVEYANSRNRQDFLPHGYAL
;
A
#
# COMPACT_ATOMS: atom_id res chain seq x y z
N MET A 1 40.35 -12.10 22.44
CA MET A 1 40.94 -11.63 21.16
C MET A 1 39.97 -10.66 20.52
N LYS A 2 40.23 -9.34 20.62
CA LYS A 2 39.48 -8.31 19.90
C LYS A 2 40.00 -8.30 18.45
N ARG A 3 39.15 -8.61 17.47
CA ARG A 3 39.46 -8.35 16.05
C ARG A 3 39.48 -6.83 15.87
N SER A 4 40.64 -6.26 15.59
CA SER A 4 40.74 -4.88 15.13
C SER A 4 40.23 -4.81 13.69
N ASN A 5 39.01 -4.34 13.50
CA ASN A 5 38.55 -3.84 12.20
C ASN A 5 39.18 -2.47 11.96
N THR A 6 40.49 -2.43 11.72
CA THR A 6 41.08 -1.32 10.97
C THR A 6 41.03 -1.74 9.51
N SER A 7 39.96 -1.37 8.81
CA SER A 7 39.96 -1.38 7.34
C SER A 7 41.19 -0.62 6.90
N ALA A 8 42.05 -1.23 6.08
CA ALA A 8 43.16 -0.52 5.48
C ALA A 8 42.60 0.76 4.83
N ALA A 9 43.13 1.93 5.21
CA ALA A 9 42.68 3.19 4.63
C ALA A 9 42.93 3.13 3.11
N THR A 10 41.85 3.07 2.32
CA THR A 10 41.94 3.14 0.86
C THR A 10 42.71 4.41 0.49
N ASN A 11 43.76 4.30 -0.32
CA ASN A 11 44.45 5.49 -0.82
C ASN A 11 43.55 6.21 -1.83
N ARG A 12 42.64 7.07 -1.34
CA ARG A 12 41.61 7.72 -2.14
C ARG A 12 42.20 8.57 -3.27
N ARG A 13 43.35 9.21 -3.04
CA ARG A 13 44.06 9.97 -4.10
C ARG A 13 44.45 9.11 -5.30
N ALA A 14 44.62 7.80 -5.14
CA ALA A 14 44.89 6.89 -6.25
C ALA A 14 43.65 6.56 -7.10
N LEU A 15 42.45 6.90 -6.62
CA LEU A 15 41.18 6.71 -7.34
C LEU A 15 40.82 7.88 -8.25
N THR A 16 41.56 8.99 -8.15
CA THR A 16 41.36 10.18 -8.98
C THR A 16 41.70 9.87 -10.43
N LEU A 17 40.74 10.14 -11.32
CA LEU A 17 40.84 9.89 -12.75
C LEU A 17 41.14 11.17 -13.53
N HIS A 18 40.54 12.28 -13.14
CA HIS A 18 40.65 13.58 -13.81
C HIS A 18 41.41 14.60 -12.95
N HIS A 19 42.05 15.56 -13.61
CA HIS A 19 42.70 16.69 -12.93
C HIS A 19 41.74 17.89 -12.93
N ASN A 20 40.69 17.82 -12.12
CA ASN A 20 39.64 18.83 -12.04
C ASN A 20 39.90 19.84 -10.89
N PRO A 21 39.72 21.16 -11.07
CA PRO A 21 39.85 22.14 -10.00
C PRO A 21 38.99 21.87 -8.76
N LEU A 22 37.82 21.25 -8.93
CA LEU A 22 36.94 20.83 -7.84
C LEU A 22 37.62 19.85 -6.86
N LEU A 23 38.65 19.13 -7.30
CA LEU A 23 39.43 18.23 -6.43
C LEU A 23 40.32 18.96 -5.43
N ASN A 24 40.56 20.25 -5.64
CA ASN A 24 41.26 21.12 -4.69
C ASN A 24 40.31 21.76 -3.67
N ASP A 25 39.00 21.52 -3.79
CA ASP A 25 38.03 22.00 -2.80
C ASP A 25 38.38 21.41 -1.42
N PRO A 26 38.33 22.22 -0.33
CA PRO A 26 38.74 21.77 0.99
C PRO A 26 37.99 20.51 1.48
N GLU A 27 36.73 20.33 1.11
CA GLU A 27 35.95 19.14 1.50
C GLU A 27 36.43 17.90 0.73
N VAL A 28 36.73 18.05 -0.55
CA VAL A 28 37.26 16.96 -1.38
C VAL A 28 38.65 16.57 -0.92
N VAL A 29 39.53 17.55 -0.65
CA VAL A 29 40.87 17.30 -0.11
C VAL A 29 40.80 16.59 1.24
N ALA A 30 39.95 17.05 2.15
CA ALA A 30 39.75 16.39 3.44
C ALA A 30 39.27 14.94 3.27
N PHE A 31 38.36 14.68 2.32
CA PHE A 31 37.94 13.33 1.98
C PHE A 31 39.10 12.49 1.43
N LEU A 32 39.86 13.01 0.47
CA LEU A 32 40.99 12.34 -0.15
C LEU A 32 42.09 11.97 0.87
N ASP A 33 42.29 12.83 1.89
CA ASP A 33 43.30 12.65 2.94
C ASP A 33 42.84 11.78 4.12
N GLY A 34 41.67 11.12 4.00
CA GLY A 34 41.19 10.21 5.03
C GLY A 34 40.53 10.90 6.22
N GLY A 35 40.09 12.15 6.06
CA GLY A 35 39.34 12.90 7.07
C GLY A 35 38.05 12.19 7.49
N PRO A 36 37.51 12.53 8.69
CA PRO A 36 36.29 11.91 9.19
C PRO A 36 35.15 12.13 8.20
N VAL A 37 34.53 11.03 7.78
CA VAL A 37 33.40 10.99 6.85
C VAL A 37 32.18 11.59 7.55
N ARG A 38 32.10 12.91 7.62
CA ARG A 38 30.83 13.60 7.79
C ARG A 38 30.13 13.54 6.43
N ILE A 39 28.81 13.42 6.42
CA ILE A 39 28.02 13.64 5.21
C ILE A 39 28.24 15.11 4.84
N PHE A 40 29.24 15.38 4.01
CA PHE A 40 29.49 16.71 3.47
C PHE A 40 28.35 16.98 2.50
N GLY A 41 27.55 18.00 2.78
CA GLY A 41 26.30 18.27 2.07
C GLY A 41 26.43 18.46 0.55
N GLY A 42 27.65 18.63 0.03
CA GLY A 42 27.93 18.75 -1.41
C GLY A 42 29.07 17.88 -1.95
N LEU A 43 29.68 16.98 -1.17
CA LEU A 43 30.83 16.19 -1.67
C LEU A 43 30.43 15.25 -2.81
N GLY A 44 29.27 14.57 -2.70
CA GLY A 44 28.76 13.72 -3.78
C GLY A 44 28.55 14.51 -5.07
N GLU A 45 27.95 15.70 -4.98
CA GLU A 45 27.74 16.59 -6.11
C GLU A 45 29.06 17.04 -6.75
N LYS A 46 30.05 17.45 -5.93
CA LYS A 46 31.38 17.83 -6.42
C LYS A 46 32.08 16.68 -7.16
N LEU A 47 31.96 15.44 -6.65
CA LEU A 47 32.54 14.26 -7.30
C LEU A 47 31.83 13.90 -8.61
N ILE A 48 30.51 14.10 -8.68
CA ILE A 48 29.73 13.95 -9.92
C ILE A 48 30.16 15.01 -10.94
N GLN A 49 30.23 16.29 -10.54
CA GLN A 49 30.68 17.39 -11.39
C GLN A 49 32.12 17.20 -11.87
N ALA A 50 33.00 16.63 -11.03
CA ALA A 50 34.36 16.30 -11.39
C ALA A 50 34.47 15.04 -12.28
N ASN A 51 33.36 14.32 -12.48
CA ASN A 51 33.30 13.03 -13.16
C ASN A 51 34.25 11.97 -12.55
N GLU A 52 34.17 11.76 -11.23
CA GLU A 52 35.06 10.88 -10.48
C GLU A 52 34.31 9.64 -9.93
N PRO A 53 33.97 8.66 -10.79
CA PRO A 53 33.08 7.56 -10.43
C PRO A 53 33.64 6.62 -9.34
N ALA A 54 34.96 6.38 -9.34
CA ALA A 54 35.60 5.53 -8.34
C ALA A 54 35.62 6.20 -6.94
N LEU A 55 35.87 7.52 -6.89
CA LEU A 55 35.78 8.30 -5.66
C LEU A 55 34.35 8.40 -5.15
N LEU A 56 33.37 8.50 -6.07
CA LEU A 56 31.96 8.51 -5.73
C LEU A 56 31.53 7.22 -5.03
N LEU A 57 31.93 6.07 -5.57
CA LEU A 57 31.66 4.76 -4.96
C LEU A 57 32.33 4.60 -3.60
N GLU A 58 33.59 5.01 -3.46
CA GLU A 58 34.26 5.03 -2.16
C GLU A 58 33.49 5.92 -1.18
N TYR A 59 33.05 7.11 -1.62
CA TYR A 59 32.24 8.01 -0.79
C TYR A 59 30.94 7.35 -0.32
N ILE A 60 30.19 6.70 -1.21
CA ILE A 60 28.96 5.97 -0.86
C ILE A 60 29.28 4.85 0.15
N ALA A 61 30.33 4.07 -0.09
CA ALA A 61 30.71 2.96 0.76
C ALA A 61 31.12 3.40 2.17
N VAL A 62 31.93 4.44 2.29
CA VAL A 62 32.44 4.90 3.60
C VAL A 62 31.45 5.78 4.37
N SER A 63 30.53 6.45 3.67
CA SER A 63 29.44 7.21 4.31
C SER A 63 28.30 6.31 4.78
N GLN A 64 28.22 5.07 4.28
CA GLN A 64 27.13 4.13 4.54
C GLN A 64 25.75 4.74 4.23
N CYS A 65 25.68 5.62 3.23
CA CYS A 65 24.44 6.25 2.79
C CYS A 65 23.48 5.19 2.25
N SER A 66 22.30 5.09 2.85
CA SER A 66 21.22 4.21 2.38
C SER A 66 20.49 4.73 1.15
N MET A 67 20.64 6.03 0.87
CA MET A 67 20.04 6.74 -0.25
C MET A 67 21.10 7.58 -0.94
N PHE A 68 21.13 7.54 -2.27
CA PHE A 68 22.03 8.35 -3.08
C PHE A 68 21.31 8.96 -4.27
N HIS A 69 21.60 10.22 -4.54
CA HIS A 69 21.06 10.97 -5.67
C HIS A 69 22.17 11.23 -6.68
N LEU A 70 22.06 10.58 -7.85
CA LEU A 70 22.93 10.78 -8.99
C LEU A 70 22.33 11.86 -9.88
N GLN A 71 22.70 13.11 -9.59
CA GLN A 71 22.26 14.30 -10.29
C GLN A 71 23.45 15.23 -10.53
N TRP A 72 23.50 15.86 -11.71
CA TRP A 72 24.41 16.96 -11.96
C TRP A 72 23.62 18.27 -12.05
N LEU A 73 23.94 19.20 -11.15
CA LEU A 73 23.45 20.58 -11.16
C LEU A 73 24.55 21.54 -11.64
N ASN A 74 24.17 22.55 -12.41
CA ASN A 74 25.05 23.68 -12.70
C ASN A 74 25.02 24.72 -11.56
N ASP A 75 25.83 25.78 -11.67
CA ASP A 75 25.91 26.86 -10.65
C ASP A 75 24.59 27.61 -10.40
N ARG A 76 23.59 27.42 -11.27
CA ARG A 76 22.24 27.98 -11.14
C ARG A 76 21.23 26.99 -10.58
N PHE A 77 21.68 25.82 -10.13
CA PHE A 77 20.85 24.71 -9.70
C PHE A 77 19.91 24.19 -10.81
N GLU A 78 20.30 24.35 -12.07
CA GLU A 78 19.59 23.73 -13.20
C GLU A 78 20.18 22.33 -13.43
N THR A 79 19.29 21.34 -13.64
CA THR A 79 19.68 19.97 -13.96
C THR A 79 20.38 19.90 -15.31
N MET A 80 21.56 19.28 -15.33
CA MET A 80 22.37 19.00 -16.50
C MET A 80 22.35 17.50 -16.83
N ALA A 81 22.61 17.14 -18.09
CA ALA A 81 22.76 15.73 -18.48
C ALA A 81 23.94 15.10 -17.75
N LEU A 82 23.75 13.94 -17.11
CA LEU A 82 24.82 13.29 -16.34
C LEU A 82 26.09 13.05 -17.20
N PRO A 83 27.29 13.12 -16.59
CA PRO A 83 28.52 12.74 -17.28
C PRO A 83 28.44 11.32 -17.85
N GLU A 84 28.91 11.15 -19.09
CA GLU A 84 28.90 9.88 -19.80
C GLU A 84 29.66 8.79 -19.02
N GLY A 85 29.08 7.60 -18.90
CA GLY A 85 29.71 6.45 -18.24
C GLY A 85 29.62 6.44 -16.71
N LEU A 86 29.16 7.53 -16.07
CA LEU A 86 29.08 7.63 -14.62
C LEU A 86 28.07 6.65 -14.03
N LEU A 87 26.88 6.56 -14.63
CA LEU A 87 25.84 5.63 -14.22
C LEU A 87 26.27 4.19 -14.48
N GLU A 88 26.86 3.91 -15.64
CA GLU A 88 27.39 2.60 -16.00
C GLU A 88 28.44 2.10 -15.01
N TYR A 89 29.40 2.97 -14.63
CA TYR A 89 30.44 2.60 -13.66
C TYR A 89 29.84 2.30 -12.28
N LEU A 90 28.87 3.10 -11.84
CA LEU A 90 28.16 2.88 -10.59
C LEU A 90 27.43 1.54 -10.60
N LEU A 91 26.71 1.22 -11.68
CA LEU A 91 25.96 -0.02 -11.82
C LEU A 91 26.88 -1.25 -11.86
N GLU A 92 28.01 -1.17 -12.54
CA GLU A 92 29.00 -2.25 -12.62
C GLU A 92 29.60 -2.61 -11.24
N HIS A 93 29.67 -1.64 -10.33
CA HIS A 93 30.35 -1.76 -9.03
C HIS A 93 29.41 -1.54 -7.83
N ILE A 94 28.09 -1.66 -8.05
CA ILE A 94 27.08 -1.37 -7.02
C ILE A 94 27.20 -2.29 -5.81
N ASP A 95 27.78 -3.48 -5.99
CA ASP A 95 28.07 -4.46 -4.94
C ASP A 95 29.04 -3.91 -3.88
N ARG A 96 29.93 -2.98 -4.26
CA ARG A 96 30.83 -2.27 -3.33
C ARG A 96 30.09 -1.30 -2.42
N ALA A 97 28.89 -0.89 -2.82
CA ALA A 97 28.00 0.00 -2.08
C ALA A 97 26.86 -0.77 -1.38
N SER A 98 27.19 -1.86 -0.69
CA SER A 98 26.21 -2.76 -0.04
C SER A 98 25.21 -2.10 0.93
N GLY A 99 25.49 -0.90 1.43
CA GLY A 99 24.56 -0.13 2.27
C GLY A 99 23.50 0.65 1.47
N LEU A 100 23.66 0.80 0.16
CA LEU A 100 22.78 1.59 -0.68
C LEU A 100 21.48 0.83 -1.00
N THR A 101 20.37 1.30 -0.46
CA THR A 101 19.03 0.70 -0.65
C THR A 101 18.14 1.51 -1.59
N MET A 102 18.45 2.79 -1.82
CA MET A 102 17.71 3.66 -2.72
C MET A 102 18.65 4.45 -3.63
N LEU A 103 18.39 4.41 -4.93
CA LEU A 103 19.11 5.19 -5.92
C LEU A 103 18.13 6.07 -6.69
N THR A 104 18.40 7.37 -6.69
CA THR A 104 17.75 8.34 -7.57
C THR A 104 18.71 8.71 -8.69
N VAL A 105 18.24 8.63 -9.94
CA VAL A 105 19.00 9.00 -11.13
C VAL A 105 18.24 10.10 -11.84
N GLN A 106 18.91 11.22 -12.11
CA GLN A 106 18.29 12.35 -12.81
C GLN A 106 19.06 12.74 -14.07
N GLY A 107 18.34 12.97 -15.16
CA GLY A 107 18.92 13.49 -16.41
C GLY A 107 19.84 12.51 -17.14
N ALA A 108 19.65 11.20 -16.93
CA ALA A 108 20.44 10.17 -17.62
C ALA A 108 19.89 9.85 -19.03
N ALA A 109 20.80 9.65 -19.98
CA ALA A 109 20.51 9.05 -21.28
C ALA A 109 20.72 7.52 -21.21
N LEU A 110 19.62 6.76 -21.21
CA LEU A 110 19.62 5.31 -21.07
C LEU A 110 19.94 4.65 -22.41
N SER A 111 21.18 4.20 -22.56
CA SER A 111 21.66 3.41 -23.69
C SER A 111 21.42 1.91 -23.49
N THR A 112 21.52 1.11 -24.54
CA THR A 112 21.49 -0.37 -24.45
C THR A 112 22.55 -0.92 -23.50
N ALA A 113 23.76 -0.33 -23.50
CA ALA A 113 24.83 -0.74 -22.60
C ALA A 113 24.48 -0.45 -21.13
N CYS A 114 23.96 0.76 -20.86
CA CYS A 114 23.50 1.16 -19.54
C CYS A 114 22.39 0.23 -19.01
N CYS A 115 21.34 -0.01 -19.81
CA CYS A 115 20.24 -0.88 -19.41
C CYS A 115 20.68 -2.34 -19.21
N THR A 116 21.67 -2.82 -19.96
CA THR A 116 22.25 -4.16 -19.76
C THR A 116 23.00 -4.25 -18.42
N LEU A 117 23.81 -3.25 -18.09
CA LEU A 117 24.49 -3.18 -16.79
C LEU A 117 23.47 -3.07 -15.65
N MET A 118 22.43 -2.26 -15.83
CA MET A 118 21.35 -2.13 -14.87
C MET A 118 20.62 -3.45 -14.66
N GLN A 119 20.31 -4.19 -15.74
CA GLN A 119 19.72 -5.52 -15.65
C GLN A 119 20.60 -6.50 -14.86
N ASN A 120 21.92 -6.51 -15.10
CA ASN A 120 22.84 -7.38 -14.37
C ASN A 120 22.93 -7.01 -12.89
N ALA A 121 23.01 -5.71 -12.59
CA ALA A 121 23.05 -5.19 -11.23
C ALA A 121 21.76 -5.52 -10.45
N LEU A 122 20.60 -5.30 -11.05
CA LEU A 122 19.30 -5.53 -10.40
C LEU A 122 18.94 -7.01 -10.28
N ALA A 123 19.35 -7.86 -11.23
CA ALA A 123 19.12 -9.30 -11.15
C ALA A 123 20.08 -10.02 -10.18
N SER A 124 21.16 -9.36 -9.76
CA SER A 124 22.13 -9.94 -8.83
C SER A 124 21.50 -10.19 -7.45
N PRO A 125 21.68 -11.37 -6.85
CA PRO A 125 21.22 -11.63 -5.48
C PRO A 125 21.98 -10.79 -4.43
N ALA A 126 23.12 -10.19 -4.81
CA ALA A 126 23.87 -9.27 -3.97
C ALA A 126 23.36 -7.82 -4.04
N CYS A 127 22.37 -7.53 -4.90
CA CYS A 127 21.79 -6.19 -4.99
C CYS A 127 21.08 -5.82 -3.68
N ALA A 128 21.50 -4.71 -3.06
CA ALA A 128 20.87 -4.18 -1.86
C ALA A 128 19.75 -3.18 -2.15
N LEU A 129 19.60 -2.75 -3.41
CA LEU A 129 18.61 -1.77 -3.81
C LEU A 129 17.20 -2.34 -3.61
N THR A 130 16.35 -1.57 -2.95
CA THR A 130 14.92 -1.83 -2.78
C THR A 130 14.04 -0.76 -3.41
N ALA A 131 14.62 0.39 -3.76
CA ALA A 131 13.89 1.50 -4.38
C ALA A 131 14.72 2.19 -5.47
N LEU A 132 14.04 2.58 -6.55
CA LEU A 132 14.62 3.32 -7.67
C LEU A 132 13.76 4.54 -7.99
N THR A 133 14.43 5.65 -8.28
CA THR A 133 13.79 6.85 -8.80
C THR A 133 14.51 7.30 -10.06
N PHE A 134 13.77 7.55 -11.13
CA PHE A 134 14.27 8.12 -12.38
C PHE A 134 13.57 9.45 -12.62
N GLU A 135 14.34 10.51 -12.78
CA GLU A 135 13.81 11.85 -13.05
C GLU A 135 14.40 12.40 -14.35
N ASP A 136 13.55 12.81 -15.29
CA ASP A 136 13.96 13.39 -16.57
C ASP A 136 14.97 12.51 -17.34
N CYS A 137 14.89 11.19 -17.14
CA CYS A 137 15.64 10.19 -17.88
C CYS A 137 14.98 9.88 -19.22
N HIS A 138 15.78 9.57 -20.22
CA HIS A 138 15.28 9.24 -21.57
C HIS A 138 16.07 8.10 -22.19
N PHE A 139 15.45 7.37 -23.10
CA PHE A 139 16.14 6.34 -23.88
C PHE A 139 16.86 6.99 -25.07
N VAL A 140 18.08 6.53 -25.34
CA VAL A 140 18.87 7.02 -26.48
C VAL A 140 18.20 6.65 -27.81
N ASP A 141 17.50 5.52 -27.86
CA ASP A 141 16.69 5.10 -29.00
C ASP A 141 15.46 4.26 -28.59
N PRO A 142 14.44 4.12 -29.47
CA PRO A 142 13.20 3.39 -29.15
C PRO A 142 13.35 1.87 -28.97
N HIS A 143 14.49 1.28 -29.33
CA HIS A 143 14.75 -0.16 -29.22
C HIS A 143 15.47 -0.53 -27.93
N VAL A 144 15.97 0.45 -27.15
CA VAL A 144 16.56 0.20 -25.84
C VAL A 144 15.54 -0.47 -24.93
N GLN A 145 15.89 -1.64 -24.39
CA GLN A 145 15.04 -2.36 -23.45
C GLN A 145 15.41 -1.98 -22.02
N PHE A 146 14.43 -1.55 -21.24
CA PHE A 146 14.60 -1.33 -19.81
C PHE A 146 14.72 -2.69 -19.08
N PRO A 147 15.37 -2.79 -17.89
CA PRO A 147 15.49 -4.04 -17.17
C PRO A 147 14.16 -4.76 -16.94
N LEU A 148 14.12 -6.03 -17.33
CA LEU A 148 12.95 -6.91 -17.24
C LEU A 148 12.82 -7.62 -15.89
N ARG A 149 13.90 -7.66 -15.09
CA ARG A 149 13.90 -8.31 -13.76
C ARG A 149 14.63 -7.46 -12.73
N ALA A 150 13.99 -7.30 -11.57
CA ALA A 150 14.57 -6.63 -10.40
C ALA A 150 13.97 -7.23 -9.10
N PRO A 151 14.41 -8.43 -8.68
CA PRO A 151 13.79 -9.17 -7.56
C PRO A 151 13.86 -8.47 -6.21
N THR A 152 14.73 -7.49 -6.02
CA THR A 152 14.88 -6.79 -4.73
C THR A 152 14.06 -5.49 -4.67
N ILE A 153 13.66 -4.95 -5.83
CA ILE A 153 13.00 -3.65 -5.92
C ILE A 153 11.52 -3.77 -5.55
N ARG A 154 11.11 -2.93 -4.59
CA ARG A 154 9.73 -2.81 -4.11
C ARG A 154 9.07 -1.51 -4.52
N THR A 155 9.88 -0.48 -4.79
CA THR A 155 9.36 0.86 -5.10
C THR A 155 10.05 1.43 -6.31
N LEU A 156 9.25 1.93 -7.26
CA LEU A 156 9.73 2.63 -8.45
C LEU A 156 9.05 3.99 -8.56
N HIS A 157 9.84 5.03 -8.75
CA HIS A 157 9.37 6.37 -9.08
C HIS A 157 9.92 6.77 -10.46
N TRP A 158 9.04 7.25 -11.34
CA TRP A 158 9.41 7.77 -12.66
C TRP A 158 8.78 9.14 -12.87
N HIS A 159 9.63 10.16 -12.96
CA HIS A 159 9.22 11.57 -13.05
C HIS A 159 9.69 12.17 -14.38
N GLU A 160 8.75 12.67 -15.18
CA GLU A 160 9.00 13.45 -16.39
C GLU A 160 8.51 14.89 -16.16
N ASN A 161 9.44 15.78 -15.83
CA ASN A 161 9.15 17.20 -15.65
C ASN A 161 9.15 17.95 -16.97
N THR A 162 10.00 17.55 -17.93
CA THR A 162 10.12 18.20 -19.23
C THR A 162 9.60 17.31 -20.35
N ARG A 163 8.87 17.89 -21.31
CA ARG A 163 8.43 17.14 -22.50
C ARG A 163 9.61 16.85 -23.41
N LEU A 164 9.96 15.57 -23.51
CA LEU A 164 11.01 15.13 -24.44
C LEU A 164 10.45 15.00 -25.87
N PRO A 165 11.22 15.40 -26.90
CA PRO A 165 10.84 15.21 -28.29
C PRO A 165 10.92 13.71 -28.66
N GLY A 166 9.83 13.16 -29.17
CA GLY A 166 9.76 11.75 -29.58
C GLY A 166 8.34 11.26 -29.83
N ALA A 167 8.21 10.08 -30.47
CA ALA A 167 6.92 9.47 -30.76
C ALA A 167 6.35 8.65 -29.57
N VAL A 168 7.21 8.17 -28.66
CA VAL A 168 6.85 7.37 -27.49
C VAL A 168 7.45 8.02 -26.24
N SER A 169 6.66 8.17 -25.18
CA SER A 169 7.17 8.67 -23.88
C SER A 169 8.13 7.65 -23.28
N PRO A 170 9.27 8.09 -22.69
CA PRO A 170 10.17 7.19 -21.97
C PRO A 170 9.45 6.37 -20.89
N MET A 171 8.50 6.95 -20.16
CA MET A 171 7.67 6.24 -19.20
C MET A 171 6.96 5.03 -19.82
N ASP A 172 6.36 5.19 -21.01
CA ASP A 172 5.65 4.10 -21.69
C ASP A 172 6.59 2.96 -22.09
N GLN A 173 7.79 3.31 -22.58
CA GLN A 173 8.82 2.32 -22.92
C GLN A 173 9.28 1.55 -21.67
N MET A 174 9.47 2.23 -20.54
CA MET A 174 9.81 1.63 -19.26
C MET A 174 8.70 0.74 -18.69
N LEU A 175 7.44 1.17 -18.74
CA LEU A 175 6.29 0.44 -18.17
C LEU A 175 6.15 -0.97 -18.77
N SER A 176 6.49 -1.14 -20.04
CA SER A 176 6.46 -2.44 -20.73
C SER A 176 7.37 -3.50 -20.09
N ALA A 177 8.42 -3.08 -19.39
CA ALA A 177 9.40 -3.97 -18.76
C ALA A 177 9.01 -4.40 -17.34
N LEU A 178 8.12 -3.68 -16.66
CA LEU A 178 7.82 -3.90 -15.24
C LEU A 178 7.00 -5.16 -14.95
N ALA A 179 6.49 -5.84 -15.97
CA ALA A 179 5.74 -7.09 -15.80
C ALA A 179 6.55 -8.18 -15.07
N GLY A 180 7.88 -8.21 -15.23
CA GLY A 180 8.76 -9.21 -14.63
C GLY A 180 9.36 -8.82 -13.28
N TRP A 181 8.88 -7.75 -12.63
CA TRP A 181 9.39 -7.28 -11.35
C TRP A 181 8.56 -7.87 -10.20
N ASP A 182 8.93 -9.07 -9.77
CA ASP A 182 8.15 -9.94 -8.88
C ASP A 182 7.84 -9.37 -7.48
N HIS A 183 8.59 -8.35 -7.05
CA HIS A 183 8.47 -7.75 -5.72
C HIS A 183 8.08 -6.26 -5.76
N LEU A 184 7.76 -5.72 -6.94
CA LEU A 184 7.33 -4.33 -7.08
C LEU A 184 5.95 -4.13 -6.46
N GLU A 185 5.90 -3.41 -5.34
CA GLU A 185 4.69 -3.16 -4.56
C GLU A 185 4.09 -1.77 -4.84
N SER A 186 4.95 -0.79 -5.15
CA SER A 186 4.58 0.62 -5.28
C SER A 186 5.21 1.27 -6.50
N THR A 187 4.38 1.94 -7.29
CA THR A 187 4.81 2.67 -8.49
C THR A 187 4.27 4.10 -8.47
N SER A 188 5.14 5.08 -8.72
CA SER A 188 4.80 6.50 -8.84
C SER A 188 5.17 7.00 -10.22
N LEU A 189 4.19 7.49 -10.97
CA LEU A 189 4.32 7.95 -12.34
C LEU A 189 3.90 9.42 -12.40
N ILE A 190 4.86 10.31 -12.65
CA ILE A 190 4.64 11.75 -12.67
C ILE A 190 5.00 12.27 -14.06
N MET A 191 4.07 12.97 -14.70
CA MET A 191 4.28 13.62 -16.00
C MET A 191 3.75 15.05 -15.97
N ARG A 192 4.63 16.04 -15.77
CA ARG A 192 4.20 17.44 -15.67
C ARG A 192 3.81 18.00 -17.04
N GLU A 193 4.71 17.90 -18.02
CA GLU A 193 4.50 18.44 -19.36
C GLU A 193 3.97 17.38 -20.35
N GLY A 194 2.84 16.75 -20.03
CA GLY A 194 2.22 15.75 -20.89
C GLY A 194 0.95 15.13 -20.33
N LEU A 195 0.52 14.03 -20.97
CA LEU A 195 -0.66 13.26 -20.60
C LEU A 195 -0.25 11.81 -20.31
N LEU A 196 -0.75 11.27 -19.20
CA LEU A 196 -0.56 9.86 -18.85
C LEU A 196 -1.22 8.94 -19.87
N ASN A 197 -0.54 7.85 -20.20
CA ASN A 197 -1.07 6.78 -21.04
C ASN A 197 -1.69 5.69 -20.17
N PHE A 198 -2.98 5.85 -19.86
CA PHE A 198 -3.72 4.91 -19.02
C PHE A 198 -3.80 3.52 -19.64
N ALA A 199 -3.74 3.36 -20.97
CA ALA A 199 -3.71 2.05 -21.61
C ALA A 199 -2.43 1.27 -21.25
N THR A 200 -1.26 1.91 -21.32
CA THR A 200 0.02 1.27 -20.96
C THR A 200 0.08 0.97 -19.45
N ILE A 201 -0.37 1.91 -18.62
CA ILE A 201 -0.40 1.76 -17.15
C ILE A 201 -1.29 0.57 -16.76
N THR A 202 -2.51 0.49 -17.32
CA THR A 202 -3.45 -0.59 -17.02
C THR A 202 -2.96 -1.95 -17.52
N GLN A 203 -2.30 -1.97 -18.69
CA GLN A 203 -1.63 -3.16 -19.18
C GLN A 203 -0.54 -3.63 -18.20
N MET A 204 0.33 -2.73 -17.73
CA MET A 204 1.37 -3.05 -16.76
C MET A 204 0.77 -3.63 -15.47
N LEU A 205 -0.27 -3.01 -14.91
CA LEU A 205 -0.92 -3.48 -13.68
C LEU A 205 -1.57 -4.86 -13.84
N THR A 206 -2.12 -5.14 -15.02
CA THR A 206 -2.71 -6.46 -15.32
C THR A 206 -1.63 -7.55 -15.38
N HIS A 207 -0.44 -7.22 -15.90
CA HIS A 207 0.67 -8.17 -16.00
C HIS A 207 1.52 -8.24 -14.72
N ASN A 208 1.47 -7.23 -13.85
CA ASN A 208 2.13 -7.22 -12.56
C ASN A 208 1.12 -6.98 -11.40
N PRO A 209 0.43 -8.04 -10.96
CA PRO A 209 -0.55 -7.96 -9.86
C PRO A 209 0.11 -7.77 -8.48
N LYS A 210 1.43 -7.57 -8.39
CA LYS A 210 2.10 -7.28 -7.11
C LYS A 210 2.05 -5.79 -6.76
N VAL A 211 1.85 -4.95 -7.77
CA VAL A 211 1.66 -3.52 -7.57
C VAL A 211 0.32 -3.29 -6.86
N THR A 212 0.41 -2.85 -5.62
CA THR A 212 -0.75 -2.57 -4.75
C THR A 212 -0.90 -1.07 -4.47
N HIS A 213 0.16 -0.29 -4.70
CA HIS A 213 0.18 1.16 -4.51
C HIS A 213 0.53 1.85 -5.83
N LEU A 214 -0.36 2.73 -6.28
CA LEU A 214 -0.16 3.49 -7.50
C LEU A 214 -0.35 4.98 -7.22
N HIS A 215 0.65 5.77 -7.58
CA HIS A 215 0.57 7.22 -7.61
C HIS A 215 0.73 7.70 -9.06
N LEU A 216 -0.24 8.47 -9.52
CA LEU A 216 -0.30 9.05 -10.86
C LEU A 216 -0.42 10.56 -10.72
N MET A 217 0.42 11.33 -11.41
CA MET A 217 0.30 12.78 -11.45
C MET A 217 0.53 13.32 -12.86
N CYS A 218 -0.36 14.20 -13.31
CA CYS A 218 -0.11 15.04 -14.49
C CYS A 218 -0.70 16.44 -14.35
N ASP A 219 -0.06 17.42 -14.97
CA ASP A 219 -0.52 18.82 -14.85
C ASP A 219 -1.64 19.13 -15.86
N THR A 220 -1.75 18.35 -16.94
CA THR A 220 -2.75 18.54 -18.01
C THR A 220 -3.87 17.51 -17.90
N ALA A 221 -5.13 17.93 -18.03
CA ALA A 221 -6.26 17.01 -18.12
C ALA A 221 -6.40 16.48 -19.56
N PRO A 222 -6.62 15.17 -19.76
CA PRO A 222 -6.95 14.66 -21.08
C PRO A 222 -8.32 15.19 -21.52
N THR A 223 -8.51 15.26 -22.83
CA THR A 223 -9.80 15.58 -23.44
C THR A 223 -10.82 14.51 -23.09
N ALA A 224 -12.08 14.90 -22.86
CA ALA A 224 -13.16 13.97 -22.51
C ALA A 224 -13.75 13.31 -23.79
N PRO A 225 -14.40 12.14 -23.67
CA PRO A 225 -15.10 11.53 -24.79
C PRO A 225 -16.12 12.48 -25.42
N GLY A 226 -16.19 12.50 -26.75
CA GLY A 226 -17.03 13.41 -27.53
C GLY A 226 -16.29 14.64 -28.09
N ASP A 227 -15.05 14.89 -27.66
CA ASP A 227 -14.16 15.87 -28.29
C ASP A 227 -13.38 15.25 -29.47
N ALA A 228 -13.10 16.02 -30.52
CA ALA A 228 -12.35 15.55 -31.69
C ALA A 228 -10.87 15.25 -31.37
N ALA A 229 -10.30 15.90 -30.35
CA ALA A 229 -8.96 15.65 -29.85
C ALA A 229 -8.91 14.55 -28.78
N TYR A 230 -10.01 13.84 -28.52
CA TYR A 230 -10.06 12.71 -27.59
C TYR A 230 -9.13 11.58 -28.03
N GLN A 231 -8.32 11.08 -27.10
CA GLN A 231 -7.47 9.91 -27.30
C GLN A 231 -7.84 8.81 -26.31
N PRO A 232 -8.36 7.66 -26.76
CA PRO A 232 -8.80 6.57 -25.88
C PRO A 232 -7.73 6.07 -24.91
N GLN A 233 -6.46 6.03 -25.34
CA GLN A 233 -5.35 5.57 -24.49
C GLN A 233 -5.06 6.48 -23.29
N GLN A 234 -5.57 7.70 -23.29
CA GLN A 234 -5.40 8.69 -22.20
C GLN A 234 -6.62 8.74 -21.28
N ASP A 235 -7.64 7.89 -21.48
CA ASP A 235 -8.84 7.91 -20.67
C ASP A 235 -8.63 7.20 -19.31
N PRO A 236 -8.77 7.90 -18.16
CA PRO A 236 -8.70 7.28 -16.84
C PRO A 236 -9.78 6.22 -16.59
N ALA A 237 -10.87 6.20 -17.37
CA ALA A 237 -11.87 5.15 -17.30
C ALA A 237 -11.28 3.75 -17.50
N LEU A 238 -10.19 3.61 -18.26
CA LEU A 238 -9.47 2.34 -18.41
C LEU A 238 -9.04 1.76 -17.04
N LEU A 239 -8.49 2.60 -16.16
CA LEU A 239 -8.06 2.18 -14.82
C LEU A 239 -9.25 1.85 -13.93
N PHE A 240 -10.28 2.69 -13.97
CA PHE A 240 -11.48 2.49 -13.15
C PHE A 240 -12.25 1.23 -13.54
N ASN A 241 -12.31 0.90 -14.84
CA ASN A 241 -12.94 -0.33 -15.31
C ASN A 241 -12.20 -1.58 -14.81
N LEU A 242 -10.86 -1.57 -14.75
CA LEU A 242 -10.12 -2.69 -14.16
C LEU A 242 -10.40 -2.85 -12.67
N LEU A 243 -10.49 -1.73 -11.93
CA LEU A 243 -10.80 -1.72 -10.50
C LEU A 243 -12.24 -2.16 -10.20
N GLU A 244 -13.21 -1.68 -10.99
CA GLU A 244 -14.63 -2.05 -10.92
C GLU A 244 -14.81 -3.57 -11.03
N ASN A 245 -14.04 -4.20 -11.93
CA ASN A 245 -14.10 -5.63 -12.18
C ASN A 245 -13.12 -6.46 -11.32
N ASN A 246 -12.47 -5.84 -10.31
CA ASN A 246 -11.46 -6.46 -9.46
C ASN A 246 -10.36 -7.22 -10.24
N GLN A 247 -9.99 -6.72 -11.43
CA GLN A 247 -8.97 -7.33 -12.28
C GLN A 247 -7.54 -6.97 -11.86
N ILE A 248 -7.41 -5.94 -11.01
CA ILE A 248 -6.14 -5.51 -10.43
C ILE A 248 -6.27 -5.36 -8.91
N PRO A 249 -5.25 -5.73 -8.10
CA PRO A 249 -5.34 -5.76 -6.65
C PRO A 249 -4.87 -4.45 -5.97
N LEU A 250 -5.09 -3.30 -6.61
CA LEU A 250 -4.69 -2.01 -6.03
C LEU A 250 -5.41 -1.76 -4.69
N VAL A 251 -4.62 -1.41 -3.67
CA VAL A 251 -5.04 -1.07 -2.31
C VAL A 251 -5.01 0.45 -2.12
N LYS A 252 -4.02 1.12 -2.71
CA LYS A 252 -3.86 2.58 -2.65
C LYS A 252 -3.77 3.17 -4.05
N LEU A 253 -4.62 4.15 -4.32
CA LEU A 253 -4.61 4.94 -5.53
C LEU A 253 -4.51 6.42 -5.20
N GLU A 254 -3.46 7.06 -5.69
CA GLU A 254 -3.34 8.51 -5.72
C GLU A 254 -3.35 8.95 -7.18
N ILE A 255 -4.32 9.77 -7.58
CA ILE A 255 -4.47 10.24 -8.96
C ILE A 255 -4.67 11.75 -8.98
N TYR A 256 -3.64 12.46 -9.42
CA TYR A 256 -3.59 13.91 -9.39
C TYR A 256 -3.49 14.50 -10.79
N VAL A 257 -4.64 14.93 -11.32
CA VAL A 257 -4.72 15.73 -12.54
C VAL A 257 -4.91 17.19 -12.13
N ARG A 258 -3.90 18.04 -12.35
CA ARG A 258 -3.91 19.42 -11.81
C ARG A 258 -4.73 20.42 -12.62
N ASP A 259 -5.18 20.07 -13.81
CA ASP A 259 -5.97 20.96 -14.66
C ASP A 259 -7.45 21.01 -14.22
N ALA A 260 -7.72 21.87 -13.24
CA ALA A 260 -9.06 22.09 -12.72
C ALA A 260 -10.03 22.77 -13.72
N ARG A 261 -9.57 23.21 -14.89
CA ARG A 261 -10.35 24.07 -15.81
C ARG A 261 -11.17 23.29 -16.83
N ASN A 262 -11.10 21.95 -16.82
CA ASN A 262 -11.82 21.10 -17.75
C ASN A 262 -13.06 20.44 -17.10
N PRO A 263 -14.23 21.09 -17.09
CA PRO A 263 -15.42 20.56 -16.41
C PRO A 263 -15.97 19.29 -17.07
N ALA A 264 -15.76 19.11 -18.38
CA ALA A 264 -16.18 17.91 -19.10
C ALA A 264 -15.36 16.70 -18.64
N PHE A 265 -14.03 16.86 -18.54
CA PHE A 265 -13.14 15.85 -17.97
C PHE A 265 -13.47 15.57 -16.50
N ASN A 266 -13.62 16.60 -15.65
CA ASN A 266 -13.90 16.41 -14.23
C ASN A 266 -15.21 15.63 -13.99
N ARG A 267 -16.23 15.87 -14.82
CA ARG A 267 -17.48 15.10 -14.79
C ARG A 267 -17.25 13.65 -15.21
N HIS A 268 -16.62 13.43 -16.37
CA HIS A 268 -16.30 12.09 -16.89
C HIS A 268 -15.49 11.27 -15.88
N PHE A 269 -14.42 11.86 -15.36
CA PHE A 269 -13.58 11.30 -14.32
C PHE A 269 -14.37 10.89 -13.07
N LEU A 270 -15.17 11.82 -12.51
CA LEU A 270 -15.91 11.53 -11.28
C LEU A 270 -17.03 10.50 -11.50
N GLN A 271 -17.67 10.48 -12.67
CA GLN A 271 -18.68 9.47 -13.01
C GLN A 271 -18.10 8.07 -13.00
N HIS A 272 -16.98 7.84 -13.70
CA HIS A 272 -16.33 6.52 -13.73
C HIS A 272 -15.73 6.13 -12.38
N LEU A 273 -15.14 7.08 -11.64
CA LEU A 273 -14.69 6.83 -10.28
C LEU A 273 -15.85 6.44 -9.35
N SER A 274 -17.00 7.12 -9.46
CA SER A 274 -18.21 6.81 -8.69
C SER A 274 -18.72 5.41 -8.99
N GLN A 275 -18.74 5.01 -10.26
CA GLN A 275 -19.16 3.68 -10.66
C GLN A 275 -18.21 2.60 -10.13
N CYS A 276 -16.90 2.81 -10.29
CA CYS A 276 -15.86 1.92 -9.77
C CYS A 276 -15.99 1.70 -8.26
N LEU A 277 -16.20 2.76 -7.47
CA LEU A 277 -16.30 2.62 -6.01
C LEU A 277 -17.53 1.81 -5.55
N MET A 278 -18.61 1.72 -6.34
CA MET A 278 -19.77 0.93 -5.94
C MET A 278 -19.47 -0.56 -5.82
N THR A 279 -18.53 -1.07 -6.62
CA THR A 279 -18.28 -2.50 -6.80
C THR A 279 -16.85 -2.90 -6.42
N ASN A 280 -15.91 -1.96 -6.45
CA ASN A 280 -14.53 -2.23 -6.07
C ASN A 280 -14.45 -2.63 -4.59
N THR A 281 -13.62 -3.63 -4.34
CA THR A 281 -13.46 -4.23 -3.00
C THR A 281 -12.03 -4.23 -2.49
N THR A 282 -11.08 -3.86 -3.35
CA THR A 282 -9.64 -3.92 -3.07
C THR A 282 -9.08 -2.58 -2.60
N LEU A 283 -9.64 -1.47 -3.09
CA LEU A 283 -9.15 -0.13 -2.80
C LEU A 283 -9.55 0.29 -1.38
N GLU A 284 -8.53 0.53 -0.55
CA GLU A 284 -8.68 0.98 0.84
C GLU A 284 -8.37 2.47 1.00
N SER A 285 -7.52 3.04 0.12
CA SER A 285 -7.09 4.43 0.18
C SER A 285 -7.16 5.10 -1.19
N LEU A 286 -7.88 6.22 -1.25
CA LEU A 286 -8.03 7.02 -2.45
C LEU A 286 -7.63 8.48 -2.19
N TYR A 287 -6.68 8.99 -2.97
CA TYR A 287 -6.40 10.42 -3.06
C TYR A 287 -6.67 10.90 -4.48
N ALA A 288 -7.70 11.72 -4.67
CA ALA A 288 -8.11 12.21 -5.98
C ALA A 288 -8.57 13.67 -5.92
N PRO A 289 -7.65 14.65 -6.00
CA PRO A 289 -7.99 16.08 -5.95
C PRO A 289 -9.06 16.53 -6.94
N GLY A 290 -9.22 15.81 -8.06
CA GLY A 290 -10.30 16.03 -9.04
C GLY A 290 -11.71 15.98 -8.44
N ILE A 291 -11.93 15.30 -7.30
CA ILE A 291 -13.23 15.28 -6.60
C ILE A 291 -13.66 16.71 -6.21
N GLY A 292 -12.72 17.55 -5.77
CA GLY A 292 -13.01 18.94 -5.40
C GLY A 292 -13.25 19.87 -6.59
N MET A 293 -13.08 19.39 -7.81
CA MET A 293 -13.21 20.17 -9.05
C MET A 293 -14.55 19.92 -9.78
N SER A 294 -15.40 19.05 -9.24
CA SER A 294 -16.68 18.64 -9.83
C SER A 294 -17.88 19.43 -9.28
N THR A 295 -19.02 19.36 -9.96
CA THR A 295 -20.23 20.08 -9.54
C THR A 295 -20.91 19.41 -8.33
N HIS A 296 -21.78 20.14 -7.63
CA HIS A 296 -22.57 19.58 -6.53
C HIS A 296 -23.44 18.37 -6.94
N ALA A 297 -23.96 18.35 -8.17
CA ALA A 297 -24.75 17.22 -8.66
C ALA A 297 -23.90 15.96 -8.81
N ASP A 298 -22.70 16.10 -9.38
CA ASP A 298 -21.75 14.99 -9.55
C ASP A 298 -21.27 14.47 -8.17
N LEU A 299 -21.03 15.37 -7.22
CA LEU A 299 -20.67 15.03 -5.84
C LEU A 299 -21.78 14.27 -5.10
N ALA A 300 -23.06 14.59 -5.34
CA ALA A 300 -24.17 13.87 -4.74
C ALA A 300 -24.24 12.41 -5.22
N GLN A 301 -23.97 12.18 -6.50
CA GLN A 301 -23.86 10.84 -7.07
C GLN A 301 -22.66 10.09 -6.47
N PHE A 302 -21.49 10.73 -6.42
CA PHE A 302 -20.29 10.14 -5.81
C PHE A 302 -20.53 9.74 -4.34
N ASN A 303 -21.20 10.58 -3.55
CA ASN A 303 -21.54 10.27 -2.17
C ASN A 303 -22.52 9.08 -2.07
N THR A 304 -23.42 8.93 -3.04
CA THR A 304 -24.30 7.74 -3.11
C THR A 304 -23.48 6.48 -3.34
N SER A 305 -22.52 6.50 -4.27
CA SER A 305 -21.58 5.39 -4.49
C SER A 305 -20.73 5.06 -3.27
N LEU A 306 -20.23 6.07 -2.55
CA LEU A 306 -19.48 5.88 -1.31
C LEU A 306 -20.30 5.13 -0.24
N ASN A 307 -21.61 5.36 -0.15
CA ASN A 307 -22.47 4.65 0.81
C ASN A 307 -22.55 3.15 0.54
N ALA A 308 -22.50 2.77 -0.74
CA ALA A 308 -22.46 1.37 -1.18
C ALA A 308 -21.07 0.74 -1.06
N ASN A 309 -19.99 1.54 -1.06
CA ASN A 309 -18.63 1.03 -0.94
C ASN A 309 -18.30 0.53 0.47
N HIS A 310 -17.70 -0.65 0.57
CA HIS A 310 -17.33 -1.28 1.86
C HIS A 310 -15.82 -1.44 2.08
N SER A 311 -14.99 -1.10 1.10
CA SER A 311 -13.53 -1.29 1.16
C SER A 311 -12.78 -0.03 1.55
N LEU A 312 -13.25 1.15 1.13
CA LEU A 312 -12.54 2.41 1.24
C LEU A 312 -12.56 2.90 2.69
N LEU A 313 -11.37 3.21 3.20
CA LEU A 313 -11.12 3.64 4.58
C LEU A 313 -10.60 5.07 4.63
N TYR A 314 -9.78 5.43 3.63
CA TYR A 314 -9.19 6.75 3.50
C TYR A 314 -9.61 7.40 2.18
N LEU A 315 -10.01 8.67 2.28
CA LEU A 315 -10.34 9.53 1.14
C LEU A 315 -9.75 10.91 1.39
N ALA A 316 -9.10 11.46 0.37
CA ALA A 316 -8.79 12.89 0.31
C ALA A 316 -8.84 13.40 -1.15
N PRO A 317 -9.07 14.69 -1.40
CA PRO A 317 -9.33 15.79 -0.44
C PRO A 317 -10.63 15.63 0.35
N LEU A 318 -10.71 16.29 1.52
CA LEU A 318 -11.90 16.29 2.38
C LEU A 318 -12.70 17.60 2.28
N GLU A 319 -12.17 18.63 1.63
CA GLU A 319 -12.83 19.92 1.41
C GLU A 319 -14.26 19.76 0.83
N PRO A 320 -14.53 18.85 -0.15
CA PRO A 320 -15.88 18.64 -0.67
C PRO A 320 -16.87 18.06 0.35
N PHE A 321 -16.36 17.58 1.48
CA PHE A 321 -17.11 16.97 2.57
C PHE A 321 -17.09 17.83 3.84
N ASN A 322 -16.84 19.14 3.70
CA ASN A 322 -16.66 20.09 4.81
C ASN A 322 -15.57 19.65 5.79
N ASP A 323 -14.45 19.16 5.26
CA ASP A 323 -13.28 18.70 6.01
C ASP A 323 -13.57 17.58 7.01
N LYS A 324 -14.63 16.81 6.76
CA LYS A 324 -15.05 15.68 7.60
C LYS A 324 -14.97 14.38 6.83
N VAL A 325 -14.46 13.35 7.48
CA VAL A 325 -14.48 11.98 6.95
C VAL A 325 -15.94 11.54 6.70
N PRO A 326 -16.29 11.14 5.47
CA PRO A 326 -17.65 10.72 5.14
C PRO A 326 -18.15 9.58 6.05
N PRO A 327 -19.45 9.52 6.39
CA PRO A 327 -20.01 8.44 7.21
C PRO A 327 -19.65 7.01 6.73
N PRO A 328 -19.63 6.70 5.41
CA PRO A 328 -19.28 5.35 4.94
C PRO A 328 -17.85 4.94 5.29
N LEU A 329 -16.88 5.84 5.15
CA LEU A 329 -15.49 5.54 5.49
C LEU A 329 -15.33 5.27 6.99
N ARG A 330 -15.98 6.08 7.84
CA ARG A 330 -16.01 5.85 9.30
C ARG A 330 -16.65 4.51 9.66
N ARG A 331 -17.67 4.06 8.91
CA ARG A 331 -18.27 2.73 9.07
C ARG A 331 -17.27 1.65 8.70
N ASN A 332 -16.63 1.76 7.53
CA ASN A 332 -15.69 0.76 7.03
C ASN A 332 -14.46 0.63 7.93
N ASP A 333 -13.90 1.75 8.40
CA ASP A 333 -12.79 1.79 9.36
C ASP A 333 -13.12 1.09 10.68
N ARG A 334 -14.30 1.37 11.26
CA ARG A 334 -14.79 0.66 12.44
C ARG A 334 -14.96 -0.84 12.19
N GLN A 335 -15.49 -1.23 11.03
CA GLN A 335 -15.64 -2.64 10.66
C GLN A 335 -14.28 -3.34 10.53
N ARG A 336 -13.28 -2.70 9.92
CA ARG A 336 -11.92 -3.25 9.80
C ARG A 336 -11.31 -3.58 11.17
N HIS A 337 -11.49 -2.69 12.14
CA HIS A 337 -10.99 -2.90 13.50
C HIS A 337 -11.79 -3.94 14.29
N TRP A 338 -13.05 -4.18 13.94
CA TRP A 338 -13.89 -5.18 14.59
C TRP A 338 -13.69 -6.61 14.05
N PHE A 339 -13.09 -6.79 12.86
CA PHE A 339 -12.94 -8.10 12.21
C PHE A 339 -11.51 -8.37 11.74
N THR A 340 -10.55 -8.43 12.67
CA THR A 340 -9.18 -8.82 12.35
C THR A 340 -9.09 -10.30 11.95
N GLN A 341 -8.03 -10.69 11.25
CA GLN A 341 -7.77 -12.09 10.90
C GLN A 341 -7.71 -12.98 12.14
N ASP A 342 -7.02 -12.54 13.19
CA ASP A 342 -6.93 -13.26 14.47
C ASP A 342 -8.30 -13.41 15.15
N PHE A 343 -9.17 -12.41 14.98
CA PHE A 343 -10.52 -12.44 15.52
C PHE A 343 -11.42 -13.41 14.76
N VAL A 344 -11.36 -13.41 13.43
CA VAL A 344 -12.07 -14.37 12.56
C VAL A 344 -11.60 -15.81 12.86
N LEU A 345 -10.29 -16.03 12.98
CA LEU A 345 -9.68 -17.31 13.34
C LEU A 345 -10.11 -17.76 14.74
N GLY A 346 -9.94 -16.89 15.74
CA GLY A 346 -10.31 -17.18 17.13
C GLY A 346 -11.81 -17.45 17.31
N ALA A 347 -12.66 -16.75 16.57
CA ALA A 347 -14.11 -16.94 16.59
C ALA A 347 -14.53 -18.24 15.89
N ALA A 348 -13.92 -18.59 14.76
CA ALA A 348 -14.14 -19.86 14.07
C ALA A 348 -13.67 -21.06 14.91
N GLU A 349 -12.49 -20.95 15.54
CA GLU A 349 -11.96 -21.96 16.47
C GLU A 349 -12.86 -22.13 17.70
N ALA A 350 -13.34 -21.02 18.28
CA ALA A 350 -14.26 -21.05 19.41
C ALA A 350 -15.60 -21.69 19.02
N PHE A 351 -16.14 -21.38 17.83
CA PHE A 351 -17.37 -21.98 17.32
C PHE A 351 -17.22 -23.49 17.10
N VAL A 352 -16.17 -23.94 16.41
CA VAL A 352 -15.86 -25.36 16.17
C VAL A 352 -15.74 -26.14 17.49
N ARG A 353 -15.06 -25.56 18.50
CA ARG A 353 -14.99 -26.15 19.84
C ARG A 353 -16.37 -26.24 20.51
N LEU A 354 -17.21 -25.23 20.33
CA LEU A 354 -18.53 -25.15 20.94
C LEU A 354 -19.54 -26.14 20.32
N ILE A 355 -19.33 -26.57 19.07
CA ILE A 355 -20.10 -27.64 18.40
C ILE A 355 -19.38 -29.00 18.42
N GLU A 356 -18.38 -29.16 19.29
CA GLU A 356 -17.62 -30.41 19.53
C GLU A 356 -16.96 -31.02 18.28
N LEU A 357 -16.67 -30.19 17.28
CA LEU A 357 -15.91 -30.63 16.12
C LEU A 357 -14.41 -30.73 16.47
N PRO A 358 -13.65 -31.61 15.80
CA PRO A 358 -12.21 -31.75 16.02
C PRO A 358 -11.47 -30.41 15.98
N SER A 359 -10.63 -30.15 16.99
CA SER A 359 -9.93 -28.86 17.15
C SER A 359 -9.05 -28.47 15.97
N GLU A 360 -8.62 -29.45 15.16
CA GLU A 360 -7.84 -29.26 13.93
C GLU A 360 -8.65 -28.61 12.79
N LEU A 361 -9.99 -28.61 12.88
CA LEU A 361 -10.88 -27.99 11.90
C LEU A 361 -11.03 -26.49 12.12
N GLY A 362 -10.87 -26.00 13.35
CA GLY A 362 -10.98 -24.57 13.69
C GLY A 362 -10.00 -23.69 12.90
N PRO A 363 -8.69 -24.00 12.94
CA PRO A 363 -7.70 -23.30 12.12
C PRO A 363 -7.95 -23.46 10.62
N LYS A 364 -8.43 -24.62 10.14
CA LYS A 364 -8.73 -24.85 8.72
C LYS A 364 -9.92 -24.01 8.22
N VAL A 365 -10.99 -23.94 9.01
CA VAL A 365 -12.17 -23.11 8.73
C VAL A 365 -11.81 -21.64 8.81
N GLY A 366 -11.11 -21.23 9.87
CA GLY A 366 -10.67 -19.85 10.03
C GLY A 366 -9.70 -19.40 8.93
N ASN A 367 -8.78 -20.26 8.47
CA ASN A 367 -7.91 -19.97 7.33
C ASN A 367 -8.68 -19.81 6.01
N HIS A 368 -9.78 -20.54 5.81
CA HIS A 368 -10.68 -20.37 4.66
C HIS A 368 -11.60 -19.14 4.74
N LEU A 369 -11.80 -18.58 5.93
CA LEU A 369 -12.60 -17.37 6.15
C LEU A 369 -11.76 -16.09 6.20
N ALA A 370 -10.43 -16.21 6.22
CA ALA A 370 -9.51 -15.13 6.58
C ALA A 370 -8.70 -14.53 5.41
N SER A 371 -9.09 -14.66 4.14
CA SER A 371 -8.16 -14.37 3.04
C SER A 371 -8.72 -13.58 1.85
N THR A 372 -9.00 -12.29 2.04
CA THR A 372 -8.81 -11.16 1.09
C THR A 372 -9.57 -9.92 1.61
N PRO A 373 -9.26 -8.69 1.15
CA PRO A 373 -10.10 -7.51 1.40
C PRO A 373 -11.57 -7.71 0.95
N LEU A 374 -11.76 -8.45 -0.14
CA LEU A 374 -13.06 -8.87 -0.68
C LEU A 374 -13.78 -9.84 0.28
N GLU A 375 -13.06 -10.83 0.83
CA GLU A 375 -13.58 -11.70 1.88
C GLU A 375 -13.82 -10.96 3.20
N ARG A 376 -13.11 -9.87 3.53
CA ARG A 376 -13.42 -9.04 4.72
C ARG A 376 -14.74 -8.28 4.60
N ILE A 377 -15.22 -7.99 3.39
CA ILE A 377 -16.52 -7.34 3.16
C ILE A 377 -17.66 -8.34 3.40
N TYR A 378 -17.52 -9.59 2.94
CA TYR A 378 -18.52 -10.65 3.11
C TYR A 378 -18.41 -11.38 4.47
N CYS A 379 -17.19 -11.72 4.88
CA CYS A 379 -16.89 -12.29 6.19
C CYS A 379 -16.96 -11.25 7.30
N GLY A 380 -16.88 -9.95 7.04
CA GLY A 380 -17.11 -8.91 8.05
C GLY A 380 -18.57 -8.88 8.52
N ALA A 381 -19.54 -9.10 7.63
CA ALA A 381 -20.95 -9.27 8.01
C ALA A 381 -21.22 -10.65 8.64
N LEU A 382 -20.62 -11.72 8.10
CA LEU A 382 -20.71 -13.08 8.63
C LEU A 382 -20.06 -13.18 10.02
N MET A 383 -18.94 -12.49 10.23
CA MET A 383 -18.23 -12.43 11.48
C MET A 383 -18.84 -11.36 12.40
N ALA A 384 -19.48 -10.29 11.92
CA ALA A 384 -20.36 -9.44 12.74
C ALA A 384 -21.56 -10.20 13.29
N LEU A 385 -22.05 -11.19 12.55
CA LEU A 385 -23.02 -12.18 13.02
C LEU A 385 -22.41 -13.09 14.10
N VAL A 386 -21.17 -13.54 13.92
CA VAL A 386 -20.41 -14.34 14.91
C VAL A 386 -19.86 -13.49 16.08
N CYS A 387 -19.90 -12.16 16.03
CA CYS A 387 -19.25 -11.27 17.01
C CYS A 387 -20.12 -10.15 17.58
N LYS A 388 -21.39 -10.09 17.18
CA LYS A 388 -22.49 -9.71 18.09
C LYS A 388 -22.49 -10.52 19.41
N SER A 389 -21.58 -11.49 19.56
CA SER A 389 -21.19 -12.18 20.79
C SER A 389 -19.76 -11.86 21.30
N THR A 390 -19.41 -10.60 21.64
CA THR A 390 -18.22 -10.28 22.50
C THR A 390 -18.60 -9.95 23.95
N HIS A 391 -17.80 -10.47 24.91
CA HIS A 391 -18.07 -10.77 26.33
C HIS A 391 -19.07 -9.92 27.16
N GLN A 392 -19.41 -8.66 26.89
CA GLN A 392 -20.55 -8.00 27.59
C GLN A 392 -21.85 -8.17 26.80
N GLY A 393 -21.77 -8.03 25.48
CA GLY A 393 -22.78 -8.51 24.54
C GLY A 393 -22.87 -10.02 24.56
N ALA A 394 -21.77 -10.76 24.63
CA ALA A 394 -21.74 -12.20 24.82
C ALA A 394 -22.12 -12.63 26.22
N VAL A 395 -21.81 -11.89 27.30
CA VAL A 395 -22.36 -12.19 28.63
C VAL A 395 -23.85 -11.90 28.65
N LYS A 396 -24.32 -10.84 27.99
CA LYS A 396 -25.75 -10.53 27.88
C LYS A 396 -26.47 -11.51 26.97
N LEU A 397 -25.87 -11.96 25.88
CA LEU A 397 -26.40 -12.94 24.93
C LEU A 397 -26.27 -14.37 25.47
N ARG A 398 -25.19 -14.69 26.20
CA ARG A 398 -25.02 -15.91 27.01
C ARG A 398 -26.03 -15.95 28.14
N SER A 399 -26.21 -14.85 28.87
CA SER A 399 -27.21 -14.73 29.95
C SER A 399 -28.63 -14.82 29.39
N THR A 400 -28.92 -14.16 28.26
CA THR A 400 -30.20 -14.27 27.56
C THR A 400 -30.43 -15.69 27.04
N GLY A 401 -29.41 -16.34 26.46
CA GLY A 401 -29.49 -17.72 25.97
C GLY A 401 -29.67 -18.75 27.08
N LEU A 402 -28.92 -18.61 28.19
CA LEU A 402 -29.05 -19.45 29.38
C LEU A 402 -30.42 -19.25 30.07
N ARG A 403 -30.95 -18.02 30.10
CA ARG A 403 -32.31 -17.72 30.58
C ARG A 403 -33.37 -18.49 29.80
N GLU A 404 -33.34 -18.41 28.46
CA GLU A 404 -34.35 -19.08 27.63
C GLU A 404 -34.27 -20.62 27.73
N ALA A 405 -33.07 -21.20 27.84
CA ALA A 405 -32.90 -22.64 28.04
C ALA A 405 -33.55 -23.14 29.34
N LEU A 406 -33.38 -22.41 30.45
CA LEU A 406 -34.01 -22.74 31.74
C LEU A 406 -35.55 -22.65 31.69
N LEU A 407 -36.08 -21.62 31.01
CA LEU A 407 -37.52 -21.46 30.83
C LEU A 407 -38.16 -22.61 30.02
N ILE A 408 -37.41 -23.16 29.07
CA ILE A 408 -37.85 -24.31 28.27
C ILE A 408 -37.92 -25.57 29.15
N TYR A 409 -36.87 -25.91 29.92
CA TYR A 409 -36.89 -27.10 30.79
C TYR A 409 -38.00 -27.07 31.85
N ILE A 410 -38.26 -25.89 32.44
CA ILE A 410 -39.38 -25.70 33.37
C ILE A 410 -40.73 -25.91 32.67
N ARG A 411 -40.88 -25.42 31.43
CA ARG A 411 -42.12 -25.56 30.64
C ARG A 411 -42.36 -27.00 30.20
N THR A 412 -41.31 -27.72 29.82
CA THR A 412 -41.38 -29.12 29.40
C THR A 412 -41.27 -30.10 30.58
N ASN A 413 -41.17 -29.59 31.81
CA ASN A 413 -41.14 -30.35 33.05
C ASN A 413 -39.94 -31.34 33.15
N ASP A 414 -38.80 -30.98 32.57
CA ASP A 414 -37.53 -31.74 32.64
C ASP A 414 -36.64 -31.19 33.77
N ARG A 415 -36.85 -31.75 34.97
CA ARG A 415 -36.28 -31.20 36.21
C ARG A 415 -34.80 -31.48 36.37
N ASP A 416 -34.37 -32.69 36.02
CA ASP A 416 -33.04 -33.17 36.35
C ASP A 416 -31.97 -32.40 35.56
N HIS A 417 -32.20 -32.15 34.27
CA HIS A 417 -31.31 -31.32 33.45
C HIS A 417 -31.34 -29.84 33.84
N CYS A 418 -32.49 -29.33 34.27
CA CYS A 418 -32.60 -27.95 34.75
C CYS A 418 -31.71 -27.73 36.00
N LEU A 419 -31.76 -28.67 36.96
CA LEU A 419 -30.94 -28.61 38.18
C LEU A 419 -29.46 -28.88 37.92
N GLU A 420 -29.13 -29.79 37.02
CA GLU A 420 -27.73 -30.06 36.63
C GLU A 420 -27.08 -28.80 36.03
N LEU A 421 -27.77 -28.13 35.10
CA LEU A 421 -27.31 -26.88 34.50
C LEU A 421 -27.14 -25.77 35.55
N LEU A 422 -28.11 -25.57 36.44
CA LEU A 422 -28.04 -24.53 37.48
C LEU A 422 -26.91 -24.80 38.49
N HIS A 423 -26.72 -26.04 38.93
CA HIS A 423 -25.62 -26.40 39.82
C HIS A 423 -24.24 -26.22 39.16
N ALA A 424 -24.11 -26.53 37.86
CA ALA A 424 -22.89 -26.32 37.11
C ALA A 424 -22.52 -24.82 36.98
N LEU A 425 -23.52 -23.95 36.77
CA LEU A 425 -23.32 -22.51 36.71
C LEU A 425 -22.87 -21.91 38.05
N VAL A 426 -23.48 -22.34 39.17
CA VAL A 426 -23.11 -21.93 40.54
C VAL A 426 -21.70 -22.40 40.89
N ARG A 427 -21.37 -23.67 40.62
CA ARG A 427 -20.05 -24.25 40.92
C ARG A 427 -18.91 -23.52 40.21
N ASN A 428 -19.14 -23.06 38.97
CA ASN A 428 -18.13 -22.40 38.15
C ASN A 428 -18.16 -20.85 38.22
N LYS A 429 -19.00 -20.27 39.09
CA LYS A 429 -19.17 -18.81 39.25
C LYS A 429 -19.54 -18.08 37.94
N VAL A 430 -20.32 -18.74 37.10
CA VAL A 430 -20.85 -18.17 35.84
C VAL A 430 -22.36 -17.98 35.98
N ASP A 431 -22.79 -16.99 36.78
CA ASP A 431 -24.22 -16.73 37.02
C ASP A 431 -24.86 -15.93 35.86
N LEU A 432 -26.20 -16.00 35.77
CA LEU A 432 -27.02 -15.13 34.93
C LEU A 432 -26.84 -13.66 35.34
N LEU A 433 -27.07 -12.75 34.39
CA LEU A 433 -27.21 -11.35 34.72
C LEU A 433 -28.47 -11.13 35.59
N PRO A 434 -28.48 -10.15 36.51
CA PRO A 434 -29.55 -9.97 37.48
C PRO A 434 -30.96 -9.85 36.87
N GLU A 435 -31.10 -9.16 35.74
CA GLU A 435 -32.39 -8.99 35.05
C GLU A 435 -32.91 -10.30 34.48
N ASP A 436 -32.03 -11.11 33.89
CA ASP A 436 -32.39 -12.40 33.29
C ASP A 436 -32.72 -13.45 34.36
N LYS A 437 -31.97 -13.44 35.48
CA LYS A 437 -32.24 -14.30 36.65
C LYS A 437 -33.63 -14.06 37.22
N ARG A 438 -34.04 -12.79 37.36
CA ARG A 438 -35.36 -12.41 37.88
C ARG A 438 -36.50 -12.97 37.02
N VAL A 439 -36.35 -12.94 35.69
CA VAL A 439 -37.36 -13.47 34.76
C VAL A 439 -37.55 -14.98 34.92
N VAL A 440 -36.46 -15.76 35.09
CA VAL A 440 -36.55 -17.22 35.31
C VAL A 440 -37.30 -17.53 36.62
N VAL A 441 -36.97 -16.80 37.70
CA VAL A 441 -37.61 -16.99 39.02
C VAL A 441 -39.11 -16.64 38.95
N GLU A 442 -39.48 -15.51 38.34
CA GLU A 442 -40.87 -15.11 38.17
C GLU A 442 -41.68 -16.11 37.34
N TYR A 443 -41.09 -16.64 36.27
CA TYR A 443 -41.75 -17.64 35.44
C TYR A 443 -41.99 -18.96 36.19
N ALA A 444 -40.98 -19.48 36.91
CA ALA A 444 -41.11 -20.68 37.74
C ALA A 444 -42.21 -20.54 38.81
N ASN A 445 -42.30 -19.36 39.43
CA ASN A 445 -43.35 -19.04 40.40
C ASN A 445 -44.74 -19.01 39.76
N SER A 446 -44.89 -18.34 38.61
CA SER A 446 -46.18 -18.22 37.92
C SER A 446 -46.77 -19.56 37.46
N ARG A 447 -45.91 -20.59 37.32
CA ARG A 447 -46.29 -21.95 36.94
C ARG A 447 -46.28 -22.95 38.10
N ASN A 448 -46.05 -22.50 39.34
CA ASN A 448 -45.89 -23.36 40.53
C ASN A 448 -44.87 -24.51 40.29
N ARG A 449 -43.67 -24.14 39.82
CA ARG A 449 -42.55 -25.04 39.51
C ARG A 449 -41.25 -24.59 40.19
N GLN A 450 -41.33 -24.22 41.47
CA GLN A 450 -40.17 -23.78 42.25
C GLN A 450 -39.17 -24.89 42.52
N ASP A 451 -39.59 -26.15 42.44
CA ASP A 451 -38.78 -27.35 42.61
C ASP A 451 -37.71 -27.55 41.52
N PHE A 452 -37.72 -26.72 40.48
CA PHE A 452 -36.73 -26.64 39.39
C PHE A 452 -35.60 -25.64 39.67
N LEU A 453 -35.65 -24.91 40.80
CA LEU A 453 -34.61 -23.96 41.20
C LEU A 453 -33.85 -24.50 42.44
N PRO A 454 -32.52 -24.36 42.50
CA PRO A 454 -31.74 -24.71 43.69
C PRO A 454 -32.15 -23.90 44.92
N HIS A 455 -31.90 -24.46 46.11
CA HIS A 455 -32.24 -23.79 47.36
C HIS A 455 -31.50 -22.44 47.50
N GLY A 456 -32.25 -21.37 47.73
CA GLY A 456 -31.71 -20.00 47.88
C GLY A 456 -31.44 -19.27 46.56
N TYR A 457 -31.76 -19.88 45.40
CA TYR A 457 -31.58 -19.25 44.10
C TYR A 457 -32.58 -18.10 43.83
N ALA A 458 -33.69 -18.06 44.57
CA ALA A 458 -34.77 -17.08 44.47
C ALA A 458 -34.69 -15.92 45.49
N LEU A 459 -33.62 -15.84 46.29
CA LEU A 459 -33.38 -14.79 47.28
C LEU A 459 -32.41 -13.71 46.77
#